data_AF-A0AA91PT73-F1
#
_entry.id   AF-A0AA91PT73-F1
#
_cell.length_a   1.000
_cell.length_b   1.000
_cell.length_c   1.000
_cell.angle_alpha   90.00
_cell.angle_beta   90.00
_cell.angle_gamma   90.00
#
_symmetry.space_group_name_H-M   'P 1'
#
loop_
_entity.id
_entity.type
_entity.pdbx_description
1 polymer ?
#
loop_
_entity_poly.entity_id
_entity_poly.type
_entity_poly.pdbx_seq_one_letter_code
_entity_poly.pdbx_strand_id
1 'polypeptide(L)' 'MINILAACGAGVNSSHQIKSALENELGKRGYQVSCDVLYTSRCV' A
#
# COMPACT_ATOMS: atom_id res chain seq x y z
N MET A 1 16.02 1.37 -1.42
CA MET A 1 14.68 1.12 -2.00
C MET A 1 13.98 0.12 -1.10
N ILE A 2 12.86 0.49 -0.49
CA ILE A 2 12.16 -0.35 0.49
C ILE A 2 10.90 -0.89 -0.18
N ASN A 3 10.80 -2.22 -0.27
CA ASN A 3 9.66 -2.89 -0.91
C ASN A 3 8.69 -3.34 0.19
N ILE A 4 7.48 -2.77 0.18
CA ILE A 4 6.45 -3.03 1.18
C ILE A 4 5.36 -3.87 0.52
N LEU A 5 5.13 -5.07 1.03
CA LEU A 5 4.00 -5.91 0.62
C LEU A 5 2.85 -5.70 1.59
N ALA A 6 1.82 -4.99 1.18
CA ALA A 6 0.63 -4.74 1.98
C ALA A 6 -0.51 -5.66 1.54
N ALA A 7 -0.88 -6.62 2.38
CA ALA A 7 -2.07 -7.43 2.18
C ALA A 7 -3.22 -6.84 3.01
N CYS A 8 -4.28 -6.40 2.36
CA CYS A 8 -5.44 -5.83 3.04
C CYS A 8 -6.72 -6.54 2.59
N GLY A 9 -7.57 -6.89 3.56
CA GLY A 9 -8.93 -7.42 3.35
C GLY A 9 -9.98 -6.31 3.26
N ALA A 10 -9.58 -5.06 3.02
CA ALA A 10 -10.49 -3.99 2.65
C ALA A 10 -10.43 -3.89 1.13
N GLY A 11 -11.58 -3.90 0.45
CA GLY A 11 -11.67 -3.99 -1.01
C GLY A 11 -10.81 -3.00 -1.81
N VAL A 12 -10.79 -3.16 -3.14
CA VAL A 12 -9.83 -2.50 -4.05
C VAL A 12 -9.65 -0.99 -3.81
N ASN A 13 -10.72 -0.28 -3.43
CA ASN A 13 -10.71 1.16 -3.21
C ASN A 13 -9.88 1.57 -1.98
N SER A 14 -10.02 0.88 -0.85
CA SER A 14 -9.30 1.23 0.38
C SER A 14 -7.81 0.94 0.27
N SER A 15 -7.43 -0.14 -0.42
CA SER A 15 -6.02 -0.50 -0.52
C SER A 15 -5.24 0.42 -1.48
N HIS A 16 -5.89 0.95 -2.52
CA HIS A 16 -5.27 1.96 -3.39
C HIS A 16 -4.98 3.27 -2.65
N GLN A 17 -5.90 3.69 -1.77
CA GLN A 17 -5.69 4.87 -0.93
C GLN A 17 -4.50 4.70 0.03
N ILE A 18 -4.37 3.50 0.63
CA ILE A 18 -3.27 3.20 1.54
C ILE A 18 -1.93 3.22 0.81
N LYS A 19 -1.85 2.64 -0.39
CA LYS A 19 -0.64 2.70 -1.23
C LYS A 19 -0.23 4.14 -1.50
N SER A 20 -1.13 4.95 -2.04
CA SER A 20 -0.83 6.34 -2.40
C SER A 20 -0.46 7.19 -1.18
N ALA A 21 -1.14 7.00 -0.05
CA ALA A 21 -0.83 7.71 1.19
C ALA A 21 0.57 7.35 1.73
N LEU A 22 0.92 6.06 1.67
CA LEU A 22 2.20 5.54 2.15
C LEU A 22 3.36 6.01 1.27
N GLU A 23 3.21 5.94 -0.05
CA GLU A 23 4.22 6.44 -1.00
C GLU A 23 4.41 7.96 -0.86
N ASN A 24 3.34 8.71 -0.60
CA ASN A 24 3.42 10.16 -0.43
C ASN A 24 4.10 10.56 0.89
N GLU A 25 3.76 9.96 2.03
CA GLU A 25 4.39 10.29 3.32
C GLU A 25 5.85 9.83 3.40
N LEU A 26 6.18 8.66 2.87
CA LEU A 26 7.56 8.17 2.85
C LEU A 26 8.40 8.91 1.80
N GLY A 27 7.80 9.28 0.66
CA GLY A 27 8.42 10.12 -0.36
C GLY A 27 8.78 11.51 0.17
N LYS A 28 7.87 12.15 0.94
CA LYS A 28 8.17 13.43 1.64
C LYS A 28 9.34 13.33 2.61
N ARG A 29 9.56 12.16 3.19
CA ARG A 29 10.70 11.89 4.11
C ARG A 29 11.99 11.51 3.38
N GLY A 30 11.98 11.49 2.04
CA GLY A 30 13.16 11.18 1.21
C GLY A 30 13.41 9.69 0.99
N TYR A 31 12.47 8.81 1.36
CA TYR A 31 12.60 7.37 1.16
C TYR A 31 11.95 6.96 -0.16
N GLN A 32 12.73 6.34 -1.05
CA GLN A 32 12.17 5.60 -2.19
C GLN A 32 11.59 4.27 -1.70
N VAL A 33 10.27 4.24 -1.59
CA VAL A 33 9.47 3.07 -1.26
C VAL A 33 8.63 2.65 -2.45
N SER A 34 8.45 1.35 -2.62
CA SER A 34 7.53 0.77 -3.60
C SER A 34 6.58 -0.15 -2.85
N CYS A 35 5.28 0.12 -2.97
CA CYS A 35 4.27 -0.65 -2.25
C CYS A 35 3.48 -1.54 -3.23
N ASP A 36 3.59 -2.85 -3.03
CA ASP A 36 2.81 -3.85 -3.74
C ASP A 36 1.64 -4.27 -2.86
N VAL A 37 0.44 -4.20 -3.43
CA VAL A 37 -0.80 -4.46 -2.70
C VAL A 37 -1.39 -5.75 -3.21
N LEU A 38 -1.53 -6.73 -2.31
CA LEU A 38 -2.23 -7.97 -2.59
C LEU A 38 -3.60 -7.94 -1.94
N TYR A 39 -4.63 -8.15 -2.76
CA TYR A 39 -6.01 -8.24 -2.31
C TYR A 39 -6.28 -9.69 -1.96
N THR A 40 -6.59 -9.96 -0.70
CA THR A 40 -7.16 -11.26 -0.34
C THR A 40 -8.65 -11.22 -0.67
N SER A 41 -9.09 -12.02 -1.63
CA SER A 41 -10.49 -12.14 -2.06
C SER A 41 -11.42 -12.71 -0.97
N ARG A 42 -10.89 -12.90 0.25
CA ARG A 42 -11.57 -13.52 1.38
C ARG A 42 -11.94 -12.45 2.41
N CYS A 43 -12.76 -11.48 2.00
CA CYS A 43 -13.60 -10.74 2.94
C CYS A 43 -14.77 -11.68 3.28
N VAL A 44 -14.64 -12.43 4.39
CA VAL A 44 -15.80 -12.94 5.12
C VAL A 44 -16.52 -11.76 5.76
#